data_AF-A0A7C5QNF6-F1
#
_entry.id   AF-A0A7C5QNF6-F1
#
_cell.length_a   1.000
_cell.length_b   1.000
_cell.length_c   1.000
_cell.angle_alpha   90.00
_cell.angle_beta   90.00
_cell.angle_gamma   90.00
#
_symmetry.space_group_name_H-M   'P 1'
#
loop_
_entity.id
_entity.type
_entity.pdbx_description
1 polymer ?
#
loop_
_entity_poly.entity_id
_entity_poly.type
_entity_poly.pdbx_seq_one_letter_code
_entity_poly.pdbx_strand_id
1 'polypeptide(L)'
;MSRVCPMLVRRNRQGRRPMVHWAPSALEAGDRRTVNESEDLRRRLERLGVGLGLSGLRPRPVPEAAPAPRREAIEDWVSGRVVETASGSCFVSELRYPLAHSHGGLPLGALLEHAPRSLSSLAGEPFDGEPGFGRFAFLDTETTGLAGGTGTYAFLVGLGTFEDGEFVLRQCFMRDIPEERAMLDVVREVLGRSRGLVTFNGRAFDWPLLETRFAMNRQPAPPVVPPHLDLLLPARRLWRLRLRSCALASLEANILGVVRSEADVPGWAIPGLYRDFLTYGRAEPLRRVFYHNAHDILSLATLAAHLCTVAREPLTALQHGEDLFSMARRCEAEGQLDRAMDLYRQCLHCQLSPKARGEATRRLSQLHKRAGQAAEALELWHALAERGDVEACVELAKYYEHRAGDLVEAHCHAQRALRLLRQLRYPDRRLLAAVEHRIERLEGKIARQARPDGAL
;
A
#
# COMPACT_ATOMS: atom_id res chain seq x y z
N MET A 1 5.86 0.26 52.48
CA MET A 1 5.61 -1.17 52.77
C MET A 1 5.43 -1.89 51.45
N SER A 2 6.33 -2.86 51.20
CA SER A 2 6.26 -4.02 50.31
C SER A 2 5.82 -3.86 48.85
N ARG A 3 6.48 -4.40 47.84
CA ARG A 3 7.82 -4.98 47.61
C ARG A 3 7.86 -5.18 46.09
N VAL A 4 8.99 -4.85 45.47
CA VAL A 4 9.34 -5.15 44.07
C VAL A 4 9.43 -6.67 43.89
N CYS A 5 9.00 -7.20 42.73
CA CYS A 5 9.46 -8.50 42.27
C CYS A 5 9.87 -8.42 40.78
N PRO A 6 11.15 -8.64 40.44
CA PRO A 6 11.65 -8.65 39.07
C PRO A 6 11.58 -10.07 38.49
N MET A 7 11.27 -10.22 37.20
CA MET A 7 11.46 -11.52 36.52
C MET A 7 12.69 -11.50 35.62
N LEU A 8 13.65 -12.32 36.03
CA LEU A 8 14.87 -12.72 35.36
C LEU A 8 14.62 -13.31 33.98
N VAL A 9 15.53 -12.97 33.07
CA VAL A 9 15.87 -13.77 31.90
C VAL A 9 16.52 -15.08 32.35
N ARG A 10 15.96 -16.23 31.95
CA ARG A 10 16.67 -17.52 31.90
C ARG A 10 16.54 -18.12 30.50
N ARG A 11 17.67 -18.35 29.85
CA ARG A 11 17.81 -19.27 28.71
C ARG A 11 17.90 -20.71 29.24
N ASN A 12 17.12 -21.63 28.66
CA ASN A 12 17.52 -23.02 28.37
C ASN A 12 16.49 -23.58 27.37
N ARG A 13 16.85 -23.88 26.12
CA ARG A 13 17.32 -25.18 25.58
C ARG A 13 16.38 -26.36 25.89
N GLN A 14 16.04 -27.04 24.78
CA GLN A 14 15.41 -28.35 24.60
C GLN A 14 13.87 -28.38 24.56
N GLY A 15 13.38 -28.97 23.47
CA GLY A 15 11.99 -28.94 23.06
C GLY A 15 11.14 -30.06 23.66
N ARG A 16 9.83 -29.80 23.65
CA ARG A 16 8.73 -30.76 23.40
C ARG A 16 7.42 -29.97 23.52
N ARG A 17 6.49 -30.22 22.59
CA ARG A 17 5.16 -29.59 22.52
C ARG A 17 4.30 -30.01 23.73
N PRO A 18 3.49 -29.13 24.34
CA PRO A 18 2.43 -29.57 25.24
C PRO A 18 1.15 -29.90 24.46
N MET A 19 0.68 -31.14 24.62
CA MET A 19 -0.71 -31.55 24.39
C MET A 19 -1.55 -31.07 25.57
N VAL A 20 -2.72 -30.47 25.29
CA VAL A 20 -3.71 -30.10 26.32
C VAL A 20 -4.84 -31.12 26.26
N HIS A 21 -4.95 -31.94 27.31
CA HIS A 21 -6.11 -32.75 27.61
C HIS A 21 -7.18 -31.87 28.28
N TRP A 22 -8.43 -31.96 27.81
CA TRP A 22 -9.59 -31.35 28.46
C TRP A 22 -10.39 -32.46 29.15
N ALA A 23 -10.55 -32.36 30.47
CA ALA A 23 -11.37 -33.27 31.27
C ALA A 23 -12.78 -32.66 31.47
N PRO A 24 -13.86 -33.45 31.44
CA PRO A 24 -15.22 -32.93 31.54
C PRO A 24 -15.62 -32.71 33.01
N SER A 25 -16.09 -31.50 33.33
CA SER A 25 -16.69 -31.19 34.63
C SER A 25 -18.19 -31.50 34.66
N ALA A 26 -18.61 -32.13 35.75
CA ALA A 26 -19.94 -32.61 36.08
C ALA A 26 -21.04 -31.55 36.04
N LEU A 27 -22.21 -31.97 35.59
CA LEU A 27 -23.50 -31.30 35.67
C LEU A 27 -24.38 -32.07 36.65
N GLU A 28 -24.84 -31.42 37.72
CA GLU A 28 -26.10 -31.80 38.37
C GLU A 28 -26.95 -30.58 38.76
N ALA A 29 -28.24 -30.75 38.45
CA ALA A 29 -29.46 -30.17 39.01
C ALA A 29 -29.79 -28.68 38.78
N GLY A 30 -30.81 -28.46 37.94
CA GLY A 30 -31.49 -27.17 37.76
C GLY A 30 -32.77 -27.27 36.90
N ASP A 31 -33.84 -27.76 37.53
CA ASP A 31 -35.27 -27.47 37.37
C ASP A 31 -35.98 -27.37 35.99
N ARG A 32 -37.15 -28.02 35.95
CA ARG A 32 -38.05 -28.24 34.81
C ARG A 32 -38.95 -27.02 34.54
N ARG A 33 -38.81 -26.34 33.39
CA ARG A 33 -39.92 -25.62 32.70
C ARG A 33 -39.66 -25.50 31.20
N THR A 34 -40.00 -26.54 30.43
CA THR A 34 -40.05 -26.50 28.96
C THR A 34 -41.41 -26.97 28.45
N VAL A 35 -42.45 -26.16 28.66
CA VAL A 35 -43.73 -26.24 27.94
C VAL A 35 -44.34 -24.83 27.92
N ASN A 36 -43.89 -23.95 27.01
CA ASN A 36 -44.71 -22.80 26.58
C ASN A 36 -44.22 -22.02 25.33
N GLU A 37 -42.98 -22.22 24.84
CA GLU A 37 -42.47 -21.38 23.73
C GLU A 37 -43.05 -21.72 22.34
N SER A 38 -43.46 -22.98 22.10
CA SER A 38 -44.04 -23.41 20.82
C SER A 38 -45.46 -22.88 20.58
N GLU A 39 -46.20 -22.59 21.63
CA GLU A 39 -47.60 -22.16 21.54
C GLU A 39 -47.70 -20.66 21.29
N ASP A 40 -46.76 -19.90 21.82
CA ASP A 40 -46.62 -18.46 21.61
C ASP A 40 -46.12 -18.15 20.19
N LEU A 41 -45.24 -19.00 19.65
CA LEU A 41 -44.78 -18.90 18.26
C LEU A 41 -45.91 -19.18 17.25
N ARG A 42 -46.78 -20.17 17.54
CA ARG A 42 -47.95 -20.48 16.70
C ARG A 42 -48.98 -19.34 16.66
N ARG A 43 -49.29 -18.72 17.79
CA ARG A 43 -50.20 -17.56 17.85
C ARG A 43 -49.63 -16.34 17.11
N ARG A 44 -48.31 -16.20 17.05
CA ARG A 44 -47.63 -15.12 16.31
C ARG A 44 -47.69 -15.34 14.79
N LEU A 45 -47.66 -16.59 14.34
CA LEU A 45 -47.80 -16.96 12.92
C LEU A 45 -49.25 -16.84 12.42
N GLU A 46 -50.25 -17.12 13.26
CA GLU A 46 -51.68 -16.93 12.93
C GLU A 46 -52.07 -15.45 12.75
N ARG A 47 -51.51 -14.54 13.56
CA ARG A 47 -51.73 -13.08 13.39
C ARG A 47 -51.11 -12.51 12.11
N LEU A 48 -50.19 -13.24 11.47
CA LEU A 48 -49.52 -12.85 10.23
C LEU A 48 -50.15 -13.51 8.98
N GLY A 49 -51.28 -14.22 9.12
CA GLY A 49 -52.04 -14.78 8.00
C GLY A 49 -51.42 -16.02 7.36
N VAL A 50 -50.50 -16.71 8.03
CA VAL A 50 -49.89 -17.94 7.50
C VAL A 50 -50.75 -19.14 7.92
N GLY A 51 -51.74 -19.47 7.10
CA GLY A 51 -52.55 -20.69 7.26
C GLY A 51 -51.76 -21.95 6.91
N LEU A 52 -51.47 -22.81 7.90
CA LEU A 52 -51.00 -24.18 7.72
C LEU A 52 -52.21 -25.07 7.38
N GLY A 53 -52.46 -25.28 6.08
CA GLY A 53 -53.49 -26.18 5.58
C GLY A 53 -53.17 -26.66 4.17
N LEU A 54 -52.61 -27.86 4.06
CA LEU A 54 -52.37 -28.58 2.80
C LEU A 54 -53.66 -29.28 2.33
N SER A 55 -54.64 -28.53 1.81
CA SER A 55 -55.82 -29.14 1.18
C SER A 55 -56.63 -28.17 0.29
N GLY A 56 -55.95 -27.28 -0.43
CA GLY A 56 -56.63 -26.36 -1.36
C GLY A 56 -55.80 -25.72 -2.47
N LEU A 57 -54.55 -26.14 -2.68
CA LEU A 57 -53.73 -25.58 -3.76
C LEU A 57 -53.99 -26.35 -5.06
N ARG A 58 -54.77 -25.76 -5.98
CA ARG A 58 -54.74 -26.18 -7.39
C ARG A 58 -53.28 -26.07 -7.87
N PRO A 59 -52.74 -27.07 -8.61
CA PRO A 59 -51.40 -26.95 -9.16
C PRO A 59 -51.39 -25.71 -10.06
N ARG A 60 -50.61 -24.71 -9.64
CA ARG A 60 -50.25 -23.59 -10.49
C ARG A 60 -49.56 -24.20 -11.70
N PRO A 61 -49.96 -23.89 -12.95
CA PRO A 61 -49.29 -24.43 -14.12
C PRO A 61 -47.80 -24.14 -13.95
N VAL A 62 -47.00 -25.21 -14.01
CA VAL A 62 -45.54 -25.08 -14.09
C VAL A 62 -45.30 -24.17 -15.28
N PRO A 63 -44.68 -22.98 -15.11
CA PRO A 63 -44.30 -22.18 -16.26
C PRO A 63 -43.49 -23.10 -17.15
N GLU A 64 -43.94 -23.28 -18.39
CA GLU A 64 -43.20 -23.99 -19.43
C GLU A 64 -41.76 -23.50 -19.32
N ALA A 65 -40.83 -24.43 -19.05
CA ALA A 65 -39.44 -24.07 -18.80
C ALA A 65 -38.98 -23.21 -19.97
N ALA A 66 -38.68 -21.94 -19.70
CA ALA A 66 -38.14 -21.05 -20.72
C ALA A 66 -36.98 -21.81 -21.38
N PRO A 67 -36.89 -21.82 -22.72
CA PRO A 67 -35.81 -22.51 -23.41
C PRO A 67 -34.50 -22.11 -22.75
N ALA A 68 -33.66 -23.11 -22.43
CA ALA A 68 -32.39 -22.85 -21.77
C ALA A 68 -31.69 -21.70 -22.52
N PRO A 69 -31.27 -20.62 -21.82
CA PRO A 69 -30.65 -19.49 -22.49
C PRO A 69 -29.50 -20.02 -23.36
N ARG A 70 -29.41 -19.52 -24.59
CA ARG A 70 -28.28 -19.85 -25.48
C ARG A 70 -27.00 -19.55 -24.71
N ARG A 71 -26.11 -20.54 -24.60
CA ARG A 71 -24.76 -20.30 -24.07
C ARG A 71 -24.08 -19.32 -25.02
N GLU A 72 -23.75 -18.15 -24.52
CA GLU A 72 -23.02 -17.14 -25.27
C GLU A 72 -21.54 -17.50 -25.29
N ALA A 73 -20.88 -17.29 -26.41
CA ALA A 73 -19.44 -17.48 -26.52
C ALA A 73 -18.73 -16.19 -26.07
N ILE A 74 -17.54 -16.30 -25.48
CA ILE A 74 -16.78 -15.10 -25.10
C ILE A 74 -16.32 -14.32 -26.34
N GLU A 75 -16.12 -15.04 -27.44
CA GLU A 75 -15.76 -14.58 -28.77
C GLU A 75 -16.79 -13.61 -29.37
N ASP A 76 -18.05 -13.68 -28.93
CA ASP A 76 -19.12 -12.76 -29.38
C ASP A 76 -18.98 -11.36 -28.76
N TRP A 77 -18.26 -11.24 -27.64
CA TRP A 77 -18.20 -10.02 -26.81
C TRP A 77 -16.81 -9.43 -26.65
N VAL A 78 -15.78 -10.26 -26.79
CA VAL A 78 -14.37 -9.87 -26.66
C VAL A 78 -13.65 -10.29 -27.92
N SER A 79 -12.97 -9.34 -28.57
CA SER A 79 -12.12 -9.65 -29.72
C SER A 79 -10.90 -10.44 -29.26
N GLY A 80 -10.63 -11.56 -29.92
CA GLY A 80 -9.50 -12.41 -29.62
C GLY A 80 -9.45 -13.63 -30.53
N ARG A 81 -8.55 -14.55 -30.21
CA ARG A 81 -8.35 -15.78 -30.96
C ARG A 81 -8.18 -16.96 -30.03
N VAL A 82 -8.56 -18.14 -30.50
CA VAL A 82 -8.19 -19.40 -29.86
C VAL A 82 -6.74 -19.70 -30.21
N VAL A 83 -5.92 -19.93 -29.19
CA VAL A 83 -4.52 -20.31 -29.33
C VAL A 83 -4.37 -21.78 -29.00
N GLU A 84 -3.89 -22.55 -29.96
CA GLU A 84 -3.54 -23.97 -29.76
C GLU A 84 -2.14 -24.09 -29.18
N THR A 85 -2.01 -24.87 -28.11
CA THR A 85 -0.75 -25.16 -27.41
C THR A 85 -0.53 -26.67 -27.34
N ALA A 86 0.65 -27.09 -26.89
CA ALA A 86 0.92 -28.50 -26.63
C ALA A 86 0.01 -29.11 -25.53
N SER A 87 -0.64 -28.28 -24.71
CA SER A 87 -1.53 -28.72 -23.62
C SER A 87 -3.02 -28.52 -23.91
N GLY A 88 -3.40 -28.14 -25.14
CA GLY A 88 -4.78 -27.84 -25.55
C GLY A 88 -4.96 -26.40 -26.00
N SER A 89 -6.20 -25.92 -26.05
CA SER A 89 -6.55 -24.58 -26.53
C SER A 89 -6.95 -23.64 -25.39
N CYS A 90 -6.67 -22.34 -25.52
CA CYS A 90 -7.24 -21.29 -24.67
C CYS A 90 -7.63 -20.05 -25.50
N PHE A 91 -8.46 -19.17 -24.95
CA PHE A 91 -8.80 -17.90 -25.58
C PHE A 91 -7.81 -16.80 -25.21
N VAL A 92 -7.33 -16.04 -26.18
CA VAL A 92 -6.42 -14.90 -25.96
C VAL A 92 -6.96 -13.67 -26.69
N SER A 93 -7.24 -12.61 -25.92
CA SER A 93 -7.46 -11.27 -26.47
C SER A 93 -6.11 -10.56 -26.60
N GLU A 94 -5.87 -9.90 -27.74
CA GLU A 94 -4.65 -9.11 -27.96
C GLU A 94 -5.04 -7.70 -28.41
N LEU A 95 -4.57 -6.70 -27.67
CA LEU A 95 -4.77 -5.28 -27.96
C LEU A 95 -3.42 -4.61 -28.13
N ARG A 96 -3.27 -3.84 -29.19
CA ARG A 96 -2.04 -3.10 -29.51
C ARG A 96 -2.30 -1.61 -29.37
N TYR A 97 -1.46 -0.95 -28.59
CA TYR A 97 -1.54 0.48 -28.34
C TYR A 97 -0.29 1.16 -28.89
N PRO A 98 -0.43 2.22 -29.71
CA PRO A 98 0.70 3.07 -30.07
C PRO A 98 1.38 3.60 -28.80
N LEU A 99 2.70 3.81 -28.80
CA LEU A 99 3.40 4.37 -27.64
C LEU A 99 2.87 5.75 -27.21
N ALA A 100 2.29 6.50 -28.15
CA ALA A 100 1.65 7.79 -27.91
C ALA A 100 0.23 7.67 -27.30
N HIS A 101 -0.31 6.45 -27.14
CA HIS A 101 -1.58 6.25 -26.47
C HIS A 101 -1.50 6.74 -25.02
N SER A 102 -2.36 7.68 -24.66
CA SER A 102 -2.45 8.24 -23.32
C SER A 102 -3.32 7.37 -22.41
N HIS A 103 -2.79 7.02 -21.25
CA HIS A 103 -3.55 6.39 -20.18
C HIS A 103 -3.44 7.23 -18.90
N GLY A 104 -4.48 8.01 -18.65
CA GLY A 104 -4.41 9.15 -17.74
C GLY A 104 -3.62 10.30 -18.36
N GLY A 105 -2.77 10.96 -17.57
CA GLY A 105 -1.95 12.10 -17.99
C GLY A 105 -0.63 11.77 -18.68
N LEU A 106 -0.33 10.49 -18.95
CA LEU A 106 0.94 10.06 -19.54
C LEU A 106 0.73 9.11 -20.72
N PRO A 107 1.58 9.20 -21.77
CA PRO A 107 1.63 8.20 -22.82
C PRO A 107 2.28 6.91 -22.32
N LEU A 108 1.86 5.75 -22.83
CA LEU A 108 2.45 4.45 -22.45
C LEU A 108 3.96 4.38 -22.72
N GLY A 109 4.42 5.03 -23.80
CA GLY A 109 5.83 5.11 -24.16
C GLY A 109 6.71 5.91 -23.19
N ALA A 110 6.14 6.74 -22.31
CA ALA A 110 6.92 7.55 -21.37
C ALA A 110 7.86 6.70 -20.50
N LEU A 111 7.44 5.49 -20.15
CA LEU A 111 8.26 4.58 -19.34
C LEU A 111 9.58 4.20 -20.02
N LEU A 112 9.63 4.16 -21.36
CA LEU A 112 10.82 3.79 -22.12
C LEU A 112 11.93 4.85 -22.06
N GLU A 113 11.62 6.07 -21.62
CA GLU A 113 12.59 7.14 -21.37
C GLU A 113 13.35 6.97 -20.04
N HIS A 114 12.96 5.95 -19.25
CA HIS A 114 13.50 5.68 -17.93
C HIS A 114 14.19 4.32 -17.85
N ALA A 115 15.03 4.18 -16.82
CA ALA A 115 15.69 2.93 -16.48
C ALA A 115 15.16 2.41 -15.13
N PRO A 116 15.01 1.08 -14.94
CA PRO A 116 14.54 0.49 -13.68
C PRO A 116 15.30 0.97 -12.45
N ARG A 117 16.63 1.18 -12.58
CA ARG A 117 17.49 1.71 -11.52
C ARG A 117 16.99 3.02 -10.90
N SER A 118 16.25 3.84 -11.65
CA SER A 118 15.65 5.09 -11.15
C SER A 118 14.67 4.84 -9.99
N LEU A 119 14.07 3.66 -9.91
CA LEU A 119 13.14 3.30 -8.84
C LEU A 119 13.78 2.61 -7.64
N SER A 120 15.08 2.30 -7.67
CA SER A 120 15.74 1.55 -6.59
C SER A 120 15.55 2.22 -5.23
N SER A 121 15.62 3.55 -5.22
CA SER A 121 15.33 4.36 -4.03
C SER A 121 13.91 4.13 -3.54
N LEU A 122 12.89 4.41 -4.36
CA LEU A 122 11.50 4.30 -3.94
C LEU A 122 11.05 2.86 -3.65
N ALA A 123 11.60 1.86 -4.36
CA ALA A 123 11.33 0.44 -4.15
C ALA A 123 12.05 -0.13 -2.92
N GLY A 124 13.20 0.45 -2.54
CA GLY A 124 13.99 -0.03 -1.42
C GLY A 124 14.76 -1.32 -1.72
N GLU A 125 14.97 -1.62 -3.00
CA GLU A 125 15.76 -2.74 -3.50
C GLU A 125 16.55 -2.28 -4.74
N PRO A 126 17.78 -2.79 -4.96
CA PRO A 126 18.55 -2.45 -6.15
C PRO A 126 17.94 -3.12 -7.39
N PHE A 127 17.88 -2.36 -8.49
CA PHE A 127 17.53 -2.88 -9.80
C PHE A 127 18.78 -2.85 -10.70
N ASP A 128 19.65 -3.83 -10.49
CA ASP A 128 20.87 -4.03 -11.28
C ASP A 128 20.56 -4.93 -12.49
N GLY A 129 21.18 -4.66 -13.64
CA GLY A 129 21.25 -5.62 -14.75
C GLY A 129 20.41 -5.32 -16.00
N GLU A 130 19.29 -4.60 -15.93
CA GLU A 130 18.51 -4.21 -17.12
C GLU A 130 18.57 -2.70 -17.42
N PRO A 131 18.94 -2.31 -18.67
CA PRO A 131 19.15 -0.90 -19.01
C PRO A 131 17.84 -0.11 -19.17
N GLY A 132 16.69 -0.77 -19.35
CA GLY A 132 15.42 -0.13 -19.62
C GLY A 132 14.22 -1.06 -19.46
N PHE A 133 13.01 -0.49 -19.58
CA PHE A 133 11.75 -1.22 -19.40
C PHE A 133 11.26 -1.97 -20.65
N GLY A 134 11.92 -1.83 -21.80
CA GLY A 134 11.48 -2.43 -23.07
C GLY A 134 11.41 -3.97 -23.10
N ARG A 135 11.98 -4.66 -22.10
CA ARG A 135 11.89 -6.11 -21.93
C ARG A 135 11.16 -6.53 -20.64
N PHE A 136 10.37 -5.64 -20.06
CA PHE A 136 9.56 -5.97 -18.89
C PHE A 136 8.17 -6.46 -19.31
N ALA A 137 7.65 -7.42 -18.56
CA ALA A 137 6.24 -7.76 -18.59
C ALA A 137 5.49 -7.01 -17.48
N PHE A 138 4.28 -6.57 -17.77
CA PHE A 138 3.32 -6.01 -16.82
C PHE A 138 2.27 -7.08 -16.55
N LEU A 139 1.99 -7.39 -15.30
CA LEU A 139 1.16 -8.53 -14.93
C LEU A 139 0.09 -8.13 -13.90
N ASP A 140 -1.12 -8.63 -14.15
CA ASP A 140 -2.29 -8.53 -13.30
C ASP A 140 -3.18 -9.76 -13.55
N THR A 141 -3.83 -10.28 -12.50
CA THR A 141 -4.65 -11.49 -12.60
C THR A 141 -6.05 -11.31 -12.02
N GLU A 142 -7.04 -11.89 -12.70
CA GLU A 142 -8.39 -12.04 -12.15
C GLU A 142 -8.60 -13.48 -11.68
N THR A 143 -9.18 -13.61 -10.49
CA THR A 143 -9.17 -14.88 -9.77
C THR A 143 -10.55 -15.34 -9.34
N THR A 144 -10.73 -16.64 -9.17
CA THR A 144 -12.02 -17.23 -8.73
C THR A 144 -12.32 -16.99 -7.24
N GLY A 145 -11.41 -16.38 -6.48
CA GLY A 145 -11.60 -16.12 -5.06
C GLY A 145 -10.56 -15.19 -4.45
N LEU A 146 -10.98 -14.42 -3.45
CA LEU A 146 -10.17 -13.35 -2.83
C LEU A 146 -9.11 -13.85 -1.81
N ALA A 147 -9.11 -15.14 -1.47
CA ALA A 147 -8.38 -15.68 -0.31
C ALA A 147 -7.16 -16.56 -0.65
N GLY A 148 -6.74 -16.65 -1.92
CA GLY A 148 -5.42 -17.17 -2.31
C GLY A 148 -5.10 -18.63 -1.95
N GLY A 149 -6.10 -19.50 -1.77
CA GLY A 149 -5.90 -20.93 -1.49
C GLY A 149 -5.67 -21.77 -2.76
N THR A 150 -5.31 -23.06 -2.61
CA THR A 150 -5.07 -24.01 -3.72
C THR A 150 -6.28 -24.25 -4.64
N GLY A 151 -7.49 -23.90 -4.20
CA GLY A 151 -8.71 -23.93 -5.01
C GLY A 151 -8.95 -22.66 -5.85
N THR A 152 -8.07 -21.65 -5.73
CA THR A 152 -8.16 -20.40 -6.48
C THR A 152 -7.50 -20.58 -7.85
N TYR A 153 -8.20 -20.18 -8.90
CA TYR A 153 -7.69 -20.16 -10.27
C TYR A 153 -7.51 -18.72 -10.71
N ALA A 154 -6.43 -18.44 -11.44
CA ALA A 154 -6.33 -17.23 -12.25
C ALA A 154 -7.05 -17.51 -13.57
N PHE A 155 -8.27 -17.03 -13.73
CA PHE A 155 -9.06 -17.33 -14.92
C PHE A 155 -8.84 -16.32 -16.06
N LEU A 156 -8.28 -15.15 -15.73
CA LEU A 156 -7.79 -14.17 -16.68
C LEU A 156 -6.40 -13.73 -16.23
N VAL A 157 -5.42 -13.82 -17.11
CA VAL A 157 -4.05 -13.33 -16.89
C VAL A 157 -3.76 -12.24 -17.91
N GLY A 158 -3.66 -11.01 -17.44
CA GLY A 158 -3.27 -9.85 -18.24
C GLY A 158 -1.75 -9.73 -18.31
N LEU A 159 -1.22 -9.54 -19.51
CA LEU A 159 0.21 -9.41 -19.79
C LEU A 159 0.45 -8.23 -20.73
N GLY A 160 1.05 -7.16 -20.24
CA GLY A 160 1.54 -6.05 -21.05
C GLY A 160 3.01 -6.22 -21.41
N THR A 161 3.40 -5.88 -22.64
CA THR A 161 4.79 -5.92 -23.12
C THR A 161 5.03 -4.83 -24.15
N PHE A 162 6.28 -4.37 -24.29
CA PHE A 162 6.66 -3.48 -25.39
C PHE A 162 7.21 -4.31 -26.55
N GLU A 163 6.58 -4.23 -27.72
CA GLU A 163 6.95 -5.00 -28.92
C GLU A 163 6.79 -4.13 -30.17
N ASP A 164 7.77 -4.16 -31.07
CA ASP A 164 7.71 -3.49 -32.39
C ASP A 164 7.28 -2.01 -32.36
N GLY A 165 7.61 -1.28 -31.29
CA GLY A 165 7.24 0.13 -31.14
C GLY A 165 5.79 0.35 -30.70
N GLU A 166 5.15 -0.65 -30.09
CA GLU A 166 3.82 -0.59 -29.50
C GLU A 166 3.83 -1.18 -28.08
N PHE A 167 2.79 -0.88 -27.30
CA PHE A 167 2.48 -1.60 -26.08
C PHE A 167 1.41 -2.66 -26.40
N VAL A 168 1.78 -3.93 -26.26
CA VAL A 168 0.94 -5.08 -26.57
C VAL A 168 0.41 -5.68 -25.28
N LEU A 169 -0.91 -5.62 -25.12
CA LEU A 169 -1.66 -6.26 -24.04
C LEU A 169 -2.20 -7.60 -24.54
N ARG A 170 -1.88 -8.68 -23.83
CA ARG A 170 -2.46 -10.01 -24.03
C ARG A 170 -3.22 -10.44 -22.79
N GLN A 171 -4.48 -10.83 -22.97
CA GLN A 171 -5.34 -11.30 -21.89
C GLN A 171 -5.66 -12.77 -22.16
N CYS A 172 -4.99 -13.66 -21.41
CA CYS A 172 -5.16 -15.10 -21.53
C CYS A 172 -6.33 -15.52 -20.65
N PHE A 173 -7.40 -16.02 -21.24
CA PHE A 173 -8.65 -16.34 -20.58
C PHE A 173 -8.96 -17.83 -20.65
N MET A 174 -9.37 -18.37 -19.51
CA MET A 174 -9.76 -19.75 -19.33
C MET A 174 -11.29 -19.88 -19.47
N ARG A 175 -11.78 -20.38 -20.61
CA ARG A 175 -13.23 -20.53 -20.85
C ARG A 175 -13.84 -21.66 -20.02
N ASP A 176 -13.02 -22.65 -19.65
CA ASP A 176 -13.35 -23.71 -18.72
C ASP A 176 -12.08 -24.17 -18.00
N ILE A 177 -12.21 -24.75 -16.81
CA ILE A 177 -11.10 -25.17 -15.95
C ILE A 177 -10.04 -26.03 -16.67
N PRO A 178 -10.40 -26.98 -17.57
CA PRO A 178 -9.41 -27.77 -18.29
C PRO A 178 -8.47 -26.95 -19.21
N GLU A 179 -8.83 -25.73 -19.59
CA GLU A 179 -7.99 -24.86 -20.43
C GLU A 179 -6.82 -24.23 -19.67
N GLU A 180 -6.77 -24.35 -18.34
CA GLU A 180 -5.73 -23.73 -17.52
C GLU A 180 -4.32 -24.04 -18.02
N ARG A 181 -4.06 -25.30 -18.35
CA ARG A 181 -2.73 -25.76 -18.72
C ARG A 181 -2.27 -25.15 -20.06
N ALA A 182 -3.20 -24.95 -21.00
CA ALA A 182 -2.94 -24.25 -22.26
C ALA A 182 -2.72 -22.75 -22.03
N MET A 183 -3.55 -22.12 -21.19
CA MET A 183 -3.38 -20.72 -20.79
C MET A 183 -2.01 -20.46 -20.15
N LEU A 184 -1.57 -21.34 -19.23
CA LEU A 184 -0.27 -21.27 -18.59
C LEU A 184 0.91 -21.46 -19.56
N ASP A 185 0.75 -22.26 -20.62
CA ASP A 185 1.77 -22.38 -21.67
C ASP A 185 1.99 -21.02 -22.39
N VAL A 186 0.90 -20.30 -22.70
CA VAL A 186 0.98 -18.94 -23.30
C VAL A 186 1.61 -17.94 -22.33
N VAL A 187 1.15 -17.93 -21.07
CA VAL A 187 1.70 -17.05 -20.02
C VAL A 187 3.21 -17.28 -19.84
N ARG A 188 3.64 -18.55 -19.80
CA ARG A 188 5.06 -18.91 -19.69
C ARG A 188 5.87 -18.43 -20.88
N GLU A 189 5.33 -18.50 -22.10
CA GLU A 189 6.04 -18.03 -23.29
C GLU A 189 6.31 -16.51 -23.22
N VAL A 190 5.30 -15.72 -22.90
CA VAL A 190 5.43 -14.25 -22.80
C VAL A 190 6.40 -13.87 -21.68
N LEU A 191 6.23 -14.46 -20.48
CA LEU A 191 7.10 -14.19 -19.35
C LEU A 191 8.53 -14.68 -19.57
N GLY A 192 8.73 -15.80 -20.26
CA GLY A 192 10.05 -16.34 -20.58
C GLY A 192 10.88 -15.49 -21.53
N ARG A 193 10.25 -14.57 -22.28
CA ARG A 193 10.92 -13.59 -23.15
C ARG A 193 11.26 -12.29 -22.40
N SER A 194 10.68 -12.12 -21.23
CA SER A 194 10.83 -10.92 -20.41
C SER A 194 12.04 -11.04 -19.48
N ARG A 195 12.62 -9.90 -19.14
CA ARG A 195 13.79 -9.78 -18.26
C ARG A 195 13.51 -9.04 -16.96
N GLY A 196 12.27 -8.65 -16.76
CA GLY A 196 11.77 -8.04 -15.55
C GLY A 196 10.26 -8.11 -15.52
N LEU A 197 9.69 -7.91 -14.33
CA LEU A 197 8.27 -7.99 -14.08
C LEU A 197 7.79 -6.73 -13.36
N VAL A 198 6.70 -6.13 -13.80
CA VAL A 198 6.00 -5.04 -13.10
C VAL A 198 4.63 -5.54 -12.68
N THR A 199 4.28 -5.34 -11.42
CA THR A 199 2.97 -5.70 -10.86
C THR A 199 2.50 -4.64 -9.88
N PHE A 200 1.23 -4.68 -9.50
CA PHE A 200 0.73 -3.94 -8.36
C PHE A 200 0.31 -4.90 -7.25
N ASN A 201 1.07 -4.97 -6.16
CA ASN A 201 0.88 -5.95 -5.08
C ASN A 201 1.14 -7.42 -5.51
N GLY A 202 1.64 -7.65 -6.72
CA GLY A 202 1.78 -9.01 -7.27
C GLY A 202 2.85 -9.87 -6.60
N ARG A 203 3.80 -9.30 -5.86
CA ARG A 203 4.75 -10.11 -5.06
C ARG A 203 4.05 -10.90 -3.96
N ALA A 204 2.93 -10.39 -3.45
CA ALA A 204 2.18 -11.03 -2.37
C ALA A 204 0.93 -11.80 -2.86
N PHE A 205 0.49 -11.57 -4.10
CA PHE A 205 -0.78 -12.09 -4.62
C PHE A 205 -0.62 -12.80 -5.96
N ASP A 206 -0.48 -12.05 -7.06
CA ASP A 206 -0.50 -12.59 -8.42
C ASP A 206 0.60 -13.62 -8.69
N TRP A 207 1.84 -13.29 -8.31
CA TRP A 207 2.98 -14.16 -8.58
C TRP A 207 2.94 -15.47 -7.78
N PRO A 208 2.75 -15.46 -6.44
CA PRO A 208 2.57 -16.71 -5.68
C PRO A 208 1.40 -17.58 -6.16
N LEU A 209 0.31 -16.95 -6.62
CA LEU A 209 -0.82 -17.67 -7.23
C LEU A 209 -0.36 -18.40 -8.49
N LEU A 210 0.27 -17.70 -9.44
CA LEU A 210 0.75 -18.31 -10.68
C LEU A 210 1.79 -19.40 -10.43
N GLU A 211 2.73 -19.21 -9.50
CA GLU A 211 3.69 -20.27 -9.10
C GLU A 211 2.97 -21.53 -8.64
N THR A 212 1.94 -21.37 -7.81
CA THR A 212 1.10 -22.47 -7.36
C THR A 212 0.37 -23.13 -8.53
N ARG A 213 -0.17 -22.37 -9.47
CA ARG A 213 -0.88 -22.90 -10.65
C ARG A 213 0.06 -23.67 -11.58
N PHE A 214 1.27 -23.16 -11.84
CA PHE A 214 2.31 -23.87 -12.58
C PHE A 214 2.68 -25.20 -11.91
N ALA A 215 2.93 -25.17 -10.59
CA ALA A 215 3.27 -26.36 -9.83
C ALA A 215 2.15 -27.42 -9.86
N MET A 216 0.88 -27.02 -9.68
CA MET A 216 -0.27 -27.91 -9.74
C MET A 216 -0.46 -28.55 -11.12
N ASN A 217 -0.13 -27.82 -12.19
CA ASN A 217 -0.16 -28.32 -13.56
C ASN A 217 1.12 -29.08 -13.99
N ARG A 218 2.08 -29.27 -13.08
CA ARG A 218 3.39 -29.89 -13.36
C ARG A 218 4.15 -29.21 -14.50
N GLN A 219 3.94 -27.90 -14.67
CA GLN A 219 4.66 -27.07 -15.62
C GLN A 219 5.75 -26.30 -14.85
N PRO A 220 6.96 -26.15 -15.42
CA PRO A 220 7.95 -25.27 -14.82
C PRO A 220 7.42 -23.82 -14.90
N ALA A 221 7.39 -23.13 -13.77
CA ALA A 221 7.19 -21.69 -13.76
C ALA A 221 8.36 -21.02 -14.53
N PRO A 222 8.10 -19.97 -15.32
CA PRO A 222 9.18 -19.19 -15.90
C PRO A 222 10.05 -18.66 -14.75
N PRO A 223 11.39 -18.64 -14.90
CA PRO A 223 12.22 -18.01 -13.90
C PRO A 223 11.79 -16.54 -13.83
N VAL A 224 11.40 -16.05 -12.65
CA VAL A 224 11.40 -14.59 -12.44
C VAL A 224 12.85 -14.20 -12.54
N VAL A 225 13.25 -13.65 -13.69
CA VAL A 225 14.54 -13.00 -13.81
C VAL A 225 14.34 -11.67 -13.09
N PRO A 226 14.90 -11.48 -11.87
CA PRO A 226 14.87 -10.16 -11.25
C PRO A 226 15.44 -9.15 -12.25
N PRO A 227 14.82 -7.97 -12.37
CA PRO A 227 14.02 -7.32 -11.33
C PRO A 227 12.48 -7.55 -11.37
N HIS A 228 11.85 -7.68 -10.20
CA HIS A 228 10.38 -7.66 -10.03
C HIS A 228 9.94 -6.37 -9.31
N LEU A 229 9.50 -5.38 -10.08
CA LEU A 229 9.00 -4.12 -9.56
C LEU A 229 7.54 -4.24 -9.10
N ASP A 230 7.33 -4.29 -7.78
CA ASP A 230 6.00 -4.16 -7.18
C ASP A 230 5.72 -2.70 -6.84
N LEU A 231 4.80 -2.08 -7.58
CA LEU A 231 4.50 -0.65 -7.50
C LEU A 231 3.78 -0.24 -6.21
N LEU A 232 3.20 -1.18 -5.46
CA LEU A 232 2.43 -0.85 -4.25
C LEU A 232 3.32 -0.26 -3.15
N LEU A 233 4.53 -0.78 -2.98
CA LEU A 233 5.45 -0.32 -1.92
C LEU A 233 5.98 1.09 -2.20
N PRO A 234 6.55 1.41 -3.38
CA PRO A 234 6.83 2.79 -3.79
C PRO A 234 5.64 3.72 -3.59
N ALA A 235 4.45 3.30 -4.05
CA ALA A 235 3.26 4.12 -3.98
C ALA A 235 2.86 4.46 -2.54
N ARG A 236 2.86 3.46 -1.65
CA ARG A 236 2.58 3.66 -0.22
C ARG A 236 3.62 4.55 0.45
N ARG A 237 4.91 4.42 0.09
CA ARG A 237 5.96 5.25 0.68
C ARG A 237 5.78 6.71 0.35
N LEU A 238 5.34 7.04 -0.86
CA LEU A 238 5.12 8.43 -1.27
C LEU A 238 3.78 8.98 -0.76
N TRP A 239 2.68 8.29 -1.04
CA TRP A 239 1.35 8.91 -0.99
C TRP A 239 0.52 8.56 0.24
N ARG A 240 0.98 7.68 1.14
CA ARG A 240 0.17 7.24 2.30
C ARG A 240 -0.20 8.35 3.27
N LEU A 241 0.60 9.41 3.35
CA LEU A 241 0.31 10.55 4.23
C LEU A 241 -0.84 11.42 3.71
N ARG A 242 -1.03 11.46 2.39
CA ARG A 242 -2.07 12.26 1.72
C ARG A 242 -3.31 11.46 1.39
N LEU A 243 -3.14 10.29 0.79
CA LEU A 243 -4.24 9.49 0.27
C LEU A 243 -4.83 8.58 1.35
N ARG A 244 -6.17 8.51 1.37
CA ARG A 244 -6.91 7.56 2.23
C ARG A 244 -6.61 6.10 1.87
N SER A 245 -6.41 5.83 0.58
CA SER A 245 -6.09 4.51 0.05
C SER A 245 -4.96 4.64 -0.97
N CYS A 246 -4.08 3.63 -0.99
CA CYS A 246 -3.10 3.46 -2.06
C CYS A 246 -3.43 2.19 -2.86
N ALA A 247 -4.71 1.89 -3.06
CA ALA A 247 -5.14 0.91 -4.06
C ALA A 247 -4.99 1.49 -5.47
N LEU A 248 -4.84 0.63 -6.49
CA LEU A 248 -4.56 1.06 -7.85
C LEU A 248 -5.62 2.04 -8.38
N ALA A 249 -6.91 1.73 -8.23
CA ALA A 249 -8.01 2.64 -8.57
C ALA A 249 -7.94 4.01 -7.88
N SER A 250 -7.42 4.06 -6.64
CA SER A 250 -7.21 5.34 -5.94
C SER A 250 -6.04 6.13 -6.53
N LEU A 251 -4.97 5.45 -6.95
CA LEU A 251 -3.80 6.09 -7.56
C LEU A 251 -4.12 6.57 -8.98
N GLU A 252 -4.86 5.77 -9.73
CA GLU A 252 -5.42 6.15 -11.03
C GLU A 252 -6.13 7.50 -10.98
N ALA A 253 -7.12 7.64 -10.08
CA ALA A 253 -7.91 8.86 -9.98
C ALA A 253 -7.12 10.05 -9.43
N ASN A 254 -6.26 9.83 -8.41
CA ASN A 254 -5.64 10.93 -7.65
C ASN A 254 -4.23 11.29 -8.10
N ILE A 255 -3.55 10.42 -8.86
CA ILE A 255 -2.16 10.57 -9.30
C ILE A 255 -2.08 10.58 -10.82
N LEU A 256 -2.67 9.59 -11.49
CA LEU A 256 -2.54 9.43 -12.93
C LEU A 256 -3.59 10.22 -13.72
N GLY A 257 -4.69 10.63 -13.10
CA GLY A 257 -5.82 11.25 -13.80
C GLY A 257 -6.55 10.27 -14.73
N VAL A 258 -6.49 8.97 -14.45
CA VAL A 258 -7.22 7.96 -15.22
C VAL A 258 -8.69 8.05 -14.84
N VAL A 259 -9.55 8.18 -15.86
CA VAL A 259 -11.00 8.13 -15.72
C VAL A 259 -11.49 6.83 -16.33
N ARG A 260 -12.00 5.93 -15.50
CA ARG A 260 -12.62 4.68 -15.95
C ARG A 260 -14.04 4.97 -16.43
N SER A 261 -14.44 4.31 -17.53
CA SER A 261 -15.80 4.41 -18.06
C SER A 261 -16.81 3.67 -17.17
N GLU A 262 -18.12 3.91 -17.40
CA GLU A 262 -19.21 3.17 -16.73
C GLU A 262 -19.18 1.66 -16.99
N ALA A 263 -18.37 1.18 -17.94
CA ALA A 263 -18.18 -0.23 -18.22
C ALA A 263 -17.35 -0.96 -17.16
N ASP A 264 -16.64 -0.28 -16.25
CA ASP A 264 -15.81 -0.95 -15.25
C ASP A 264 -16.64 -1.76 -14.24
N VAL A 265 -16.08 -2.86 -13.74
CA VAL A 265 -16.69 -3.74 -12.73
C VAL A 265 -15.93 -3.60 -11.40
N PRO A 266 -16.63 -3.53 -10.25
CA PRO A 266 -15.96 -3.61 -8.96
C PRO A 266 -15.23 -4.95 -8.80
N GLY A 267 -13.95 -4.93 -8.41
CA GLY A 267 -13.12 -6.14 -8.31
C GLY A 267 -13.73 -7.26 -7.46
N TRP A 268 -14.50 -6.95 -6.41
CA TRP A 268 -15.15 -7.96 -5.59
C TRP A 268 -16.24 -8.76 -6.32
N ALA A 269 -16.81 -8.22 -7.41
CA ALA A 269 -17.86 -8.88 -8.20
C ALA A 269 -17.30 -9.82 -9.27
N ILE A 270 -16.03 -9.63 -9.65
CA ILE A 270 -15.36 -10.35 -10.74
C ILE A 270 -15.42 -11.88 -10.58
N PRO A 271 -15.12 -12.48 -9.40
CA PRO A 271 -15.22 -13.93 -9.23
C PRO A 271 -16.63 -14.48 -9.47
N GLY A 272 -17.66 -13.68 -9.12
CA GLY A 272 -19.05 -14.04 -9.32
C GLY A 272 -19.44 -14.09 -10.80
N LEU A 273 -18.97 -13.13 -11.59
CA LEU A 273 -19.24 -13.09 -13.03
C LEU A 273 -18.64 -14.29 -13.76
N TYR A 274 -17.42 -14.69 -13.39
CA TYR A 274 -16.80 -15.88 -13.96
C TYR A 274 -17.54 -17.17 -13.60
N ARG A 275 -17.99 -17.29 -12.34
CA ARG A 275 -18.83 -18.43 -11.93
C ARG A 275 -20.15 -18.48 -12.71
N ASP A 276 -20.79 -17.33 -12.92
CA ASP A 276 -22.04 -17.23 -13.68
C ASP A 276 -21.82 -17.59 -15.16
N PHE A 277 -20.67 -17.24 -15.73
CA PHE A 277 -20.27 -17.68 -17.06
C PHE A 277 -20.12 -19.21 -17.13
N LEU A 278 -19.37 -19.83 -16.21
CA LEU A 278 -19.21 -21.30 -16.19
C LEU A 278 -20.55 -22.05 -15.98
N THR A 279 -21.42 -21.50 -15.14
CA THR A 279 -22.68 -22.16 -14.75
C THR A 279 -23.78 -21.95 -15.79
N TYR A 280 -23.94 -20.73 -16.27
CA TYR A 280 -25.09 -20.29 -17.07
C TYR A 280 -24.72 -19.90 -18.51
N GLY A 281 -23.43 -19.86 -18.87
CA GLY A 281 -22.99 -19.44 -20.20
C GLY A 281 -23.22 -17.96 -20.48
N ARG A 282 -23.23 -17.10 -19.44
CA ARG A 282 -23.42 -15.64 -19.58
C ARG A 282 -22.08 -14.96 -19.84
N ALA A 283 -21.77 -14.73 -21.11
CA ALA A 283 -20.48 -14.17 -21.51
C ALA A 283 -20.47 -12.63 -21.55
N GLU A 284 -21.60 -11.96 -21.86
CA GLU A 284 -21.65 -10.49 -21.97
C GLU A 284 -21.00 -9.74 -20.81
N PRO A 285 -21.24 -10.08 -19.53
CA PRO A 285 -20.68 -9.31 -18.41
C PRO A 285 -19.15 -9.40 -18.32
N LEU A 286 -18.54 -10.45 -18.90
CA LEU A 286 -17.10 -10.65 -18.84
C LEU A 286 -16.33 -9.61 -19.64
N ARG A 287 -16.91 -8.97 -20.67
CA ARG A 287 -16.23 -7.87 -21.39
C ARG A 287 -15.78 -6.74 -20.45
N ARG A 288 -16.50 -6.55 -19.34
CA ARG A 288 -16.17 -5.58 -18.28
C ARG A 288 -14.97 -6.02 -17.44
N VAL A 289 -14.82 -7.32 -17.22
CA VAL A 289 -13.65 -7.91 -16.55
C VAL A 289 -12.40 -7.76 -17.41
N PHE A 290 -12.51 -8.02 -18.72
CA PHE A 290 -11.42 -7.76 -19.67
C PHE A 290 -11.04 -6.27 -19.69
N TYR A 291 -12.03 -5.37 -19.69
CA TYR A 291 -11.80 -3.93 -19.61
C TYR A 291 -11.08 -3.52 -18.30
N HIS A 292 -11.50 -4.07 -17.15
CA HIS A 292 -10.87 -3.84 -15.85
C HIS A 292 -9.38 -4.22 -15.86
N ASN A 293 -9.10 -5.48 -16.20
CA ASN A 293 -7.74 -6.00 -16.27
C ASN A 293 -6.88 -5.25 -17.30
N ALA A 294 -7.45 -4.85 -18.43
CA ALA A 294 -6.75 -4.02 -19.41
C ALA A 294 -6.32 -2.68 -18.80
N HIS A 295 -7.25 -1.98 -18.13
CA HIS A 295 -6.97 -0.71 -17.46
C HIS A 295 -5.92 -0.85 -16.37
N ASP A 296 -5.97 -1.91 -15.56
CA ASP A 296 -4.98 -2.18 -14.52
C ASP A 296 -3.58 -2.34 -15.14
N ILE A 297 -3.43 -3.15 -16.19
CA ILE A 297 -2.16 -3.33 -16.89
C ILE A 297 -1.61 -2.02 -17.47
N LEU A 298 -2.45 -1.23 -18.15
CA LEU A 298 -2.05 0.07 -18.69
C LEU A 298 -1.62 1.03 -17.55
N SER A 299 -2.32 0.99 -16.42
CA SER A 299 -1.98 1.77 -15.23
C SER A 299 -0.65 1.37 -14.63
N LEU A 300 -0.22 0.11 -14.71
CA LEU A 300 1.11 -0.30 -14.27
C LEU A 300 2.21 0.43 -15.05
N ALA A 301 2.06 0.55 -16.38
CA ALA A 301 3.03 1.21 -17.24
C ALA A 301 3.14 2.71 -16.91
N THR A 302 2.01 3.44 -16.86
CA THR A 302 2.03 4.87 -16.60
C THR A 302 2.35 5.22 -15.14
N LEU A 303 1.98 4.37 -14.17
CA LEU A 303 2.38 4.53 -12.77
C LEU A 303 3.88 4.33 -12.59
N ALA A 304 4.47 3.33 -13.22
CA ALA A 304 5.92 3.13 -13.20
C ALA A 304 6.65 4.33 -13.81
N ALA A 305 6.14 4.90 -14.91
CA ALA A 305 6.71 6.09 -15.54
C ALA A 305 6.64 7.29 -14.59
N HIS A 306 5.47 7.55 -14.00
CA HIS A 306 5.29 8.63 -13.05
C HIS A 306 6.22 8.51 -11.84
N LEU A 307 6.36 7.31 -11.27
CA LEU A 307 7.29 7.05 -10.16
C LEU A 307 8.75 7.31 -10.57
N CYS A 308 9.14 6.98 -11.81
CA CYS A 308 10.48 7.27 -12.31
C CYS A 308 10.74 8.78 -12.41
N THR A 309 9.75 9.53 -12.89
CA THR A 309 9.80 11.00 -12.93
C THR A 309 9.91 11.59 -11.53
N VAL A 310 9.10 11.13 -10.57
CA VAL A 310 9.18 11.56 -9.16
C VAL A 310 10.55 11.24 -8.56
N ALA A 311 11.12 10.06 -8.85
CA ALA A 311 12.43 9.67 -8.35
C ALA A 311 13.58 10.50 -8.93
N ARG A 312 13.44 11.03 -10.16
CA ARG A 312 14.44 11.90 -10.81
C ARG A 312 14.27 13.36 -10.40
N GLU A 313 13.06 13.89 -10.52
CA GLU A 313 12.75 15.32 -10.44
C GLU A 313 11.59 15.60 -9.47
N PRO A 314 11.73 15.30 -8.17
CA PRO A 314 10.63 15.32 -7.22
C PRO A 314 10.06 16.71 -6.97
N LEU A 315 10.89 17.76 -7.04
CA LEU A 315 10.43 19.16 -6.85
C LEU A 315 9.52 19.63 -7.98
N THR A 316 9.69 19.08 -9.19
CA THR A 316 8.85 19.39 -10.35
C THR A 316 7.63 18.48 -10.40
N ALA A 317 7.81 17.20 -10.07
CA ALA A 317 6.77 16.18 -10.19
C ALA A 317 5.76 16.18 -9.03
N LEU A 318 6.15 16.63 -7.83
CA LEU A 318 5.30 16.60 -6.64
C LEU A 318 4.82 18.00 -6.27
N GLN A 319 3.50 18.15 -6.15
CA GLN A 319 2.85 19.43 -5.85
C GLN A 319 2.35 19.52 -4.41
N HIS A 320 2.20 18.40 -3.72
CA HIS A 320 1.62 18.33 -2.38
C HIS A 320 2.69 18.25 -1.30
N GLY A 321 2.48 18.97 -0.19
CA GLY A 321 3.40 19.02 0.94
C GLY A 321 3.69 17.64 1.52
N GLU A 322 2.66 16.81 1.73
CA GLU A 322 2.83 15.46 2.27
C GLU A 322 3.67 14.55 1.37
N ASP A 323 3.52 14.66 0.05
CA ASP A 323 4.26 13.85 -0.91
C ASP A 323 5.74 14.27 -0.94
N LEU A 324 6.00 15.58 -0.97
CA LEU A 324 7.34 16.16 -0.86
C LEU A 324 8.01 15.75 0.46
N PHE A 325 7.27 15.78 1.57
CA PHE A 325 7.76 15.35 2.87
C PHE A 325 8.12 13.86 2.88
N SER A 326 7.28 12.99 2.31
CA SER A 326 7.60 11.57 2.16
C SER A 326 8.88 11.34 1.35
N MET A 327 9.06 12.09 0.26
CA MET A 327 10.26 12.02 -0.57
C MET A 327 11.50 12.57 0.15
N ALA A 328 11.38 13.68 0.88
CA ALA A 328 12.46 14.27 1.67
C ALA A 328 13.01 13.26 2.69
N ARG A 329 12.11 12.58 3.41
CA ARG A 329 12.45 11.52 4.36
C ARG A 329 13.22 10.37 3.70
N ARG A 330 12.89 10.05 2.44
CA ARG A 330 13.57 9.00 1.70
C ARG A 330 14.97 9.42 1.30
N CYS A 331 15.12 10.60 0.70
CA CYS A 331 16.42 11.18 0.37
C CYS A 331 17.33 11.26 1.59
N GLU A 332 16.79 11.67 2.75
CA GLU A 332 17.54 11.74 4.00
C GLU A 332 18.01 10.36 4.47
N ALA A 333 17.13 9.34 4.41
CA ALA A 333 17.49 7.97 4.78
C ALA A 333 18.57 7.36 3.88
N GLU A 334 18.72 7.87 2.65
CA GLU A 334 19.74 7.46 1.68
C GLU A 334 21.00 8.32 1.73
N GLY A 335 21.06 9.31 2.62
CA GLY A 335 22.21 10.22 2.74
C GLY A 335 22.28 11.29 1.65
N GLN A 336 21.25 11.45 0.82
CA GLN A 336 21.14 12.55 -0.15
C GLN A 336 20.69 13.83 0.57
N LEU A 337 21.56 14.37 1.43
CA LEU A 337 21.20 15.40 2.40
C LEU A 337 20.78 16.72 1.75
N ASP A 338 21.53 17.20 0.75
CA ASP A 338 21.21 18.47 0.06
C ASP A 338 19.82 18.39 -0.58
N ARG A 339 19.56 17.30 -1.30
CA ARG A 339 18.27 17.04 -1.93
C ARG A 339 17.15 16.91 -0.91
N ALA A 340 17.40 16.27 0.24
CA ALA A 340 16.44 16.18 1.32
C ALA A 340 16.10 17.58 1.89
N MET A 341 17.10 18.44 2.07
CA MET A 341 16.91 19.80 2.56
C MET A 341 16.05 20.63 1.61
N ASP A 342 16.31 20.57 0.30
CA ASP A 342 15.49 21.28 -0.69
C ASP A 342 14.04 20.80 -0.68
N LEU A 343 13.82 19.49 -0.59
CA LEU A 343 12.48 18.91 -0.48
C LEU A 343 11.77 19.32 0.81
N TYR A 344 12.47 19.35 1.95
CA TYR A 344 11.89 19.83 3.20
C TYR A 344 11.55 21.32 3.15
N ARG A 345 12.42 22.16 2.55
CA ARG A 345 12.11 23.57 2.35
C ARG A 345 10.85 23.71 1.51
N GLN A 346 10.79 23.03 0.36
CA GLN A 346 9.63 23.11 -0.53
C GLN A 346 8.35 22.60 0.17
N CYS A 347 8.41 21.48 0.90
CA CYS A 347 7.22 20.97 1.57
C CYS A 347 6.69 21.92 2.65
N LEU A 348 7.55 22.69 3.32
CA LEU A 348 7.15 23.68 4.32
C LEU A 348 6.45 24.90 3.71
N HIS A 349 6.66 25.19 2.42
CA HIS A 349 5.90 26.22 1.69
C HIS A 349 4.50 25.73 1.29
N CYS A 350 4.28 24.42 1.27
CA CYS A 350 2.97 23.82 0.97
C CYS A 350 2.08 23.74 2.23
N GLN A 351 0.80 23.43 2.02
CA GLN A 351 -0.10 23.03 3.10
C GLN A 351 0.33 21.67 3.64
N LEU A 352 0.32 21.54 4.97
CA LEU A 352 0.72 20.34 5.71
C LEU A 352 -0.12 20.23 6.97
N SER A 353 -0.44 19.00 7.40
CA SER A 353 -0.95 18.78 8.75
C SER A 353 0.00 19.36 9.82
N PRO A 354 -0.50 19.85 10.98
CA PRO A 354 0.35 20.41 12.02
C PRO A 354 1.47 19.46 12.49
N LYS A 355 1.15 18.15 12.54
CA LYS A 355 2.10 17.09 12.89
C LYS A 355 3.19 16.94 11.83
N ALA A 356 2.83 16.86 10.55
CA ALA A 356 3.80 16.72 9.46
C ALA A 356 4.69 17.97 9.34
N ARG A 357 4.11 19.17 9.50
CA ARG A 357 4.86 20.42 9.52
C ARG A 357 5.88 20.45 10.65
N GLY A 358 5.48 20.13 11.88
CA GLY A 358 6.41 20.10 13.02
C GLY A 358 7.57 19.12 12.81
N GLU A 359 7.28 17.92 12.29
CA GLU A 359 8.31 16.93 11.99
C GLU A 359 9.24 17.38 10.86
N ALA A 360 8.71 17.94 9.77
CA ALA A 360 9.51 18.46 8.66
C ALA A 360 10.44 19.59 9.12
N THR A 361 9.92 20.56 9.90
CA THR A 361 10.73 21.65 10.47
C THR A 361 11.82 21.12 11.38
N ARG A 362 11.52 20.13 12.24
CA ARG A 362 12.52 19.51 13.13
C ARG A 362 13.62 18.85 12.33
N ARG A 363 13.29 17.99 11.37
CA ARG A 363 14.28 17.27 10.54
C ARG A 363 15.14 18.23 9.74
N LEU A 364 14.54 19.25 9.11
CA LEU A 364 15.29 20.28 8.38
C LEU A 364 16.26 21.05 9.30
N SER A 365 15.83 21.43 10.51
CA SER A 365 16.70 22.11 11.48
C SER A 365 17.90 21.25 11.90
N GLN A 366 17.69 19.93 12.04
CA GLN A 366 18.76 18.99 12.37
C GLN A 366 19.76 18.84 11.22
N LEU A 367 19.28 18.87 9.96
CA LEU A 367 20.15 18.86 8.79
C LEU A 367 20.98 20.14 8.67
N HIS A 368 20.36 21.31 8.83
CA HIS A 368 21.08 22.59 8.86
C HIS A 368 22.14 22.65 9.96
N LYS A 369 21.81 22.17 11.17
CA LYS A 369 22.79 22.05 12.26
C LYS A 369 23.98 21.18 11.89
N ARG A 370 23.74 20.01 11.27
CA ARG A 370 24.81 19.10 10.83
C ARG A 370 25.67 19.70 9.70
N ALA A 371 25.07 20.53 8.85
CA ALA A 371 25.75 21.25 7.78
C ALA A 371 26.49 22.52 8.27
N GLY A 372 26.44 22.87 9.56
CA GLY A 372 27.06 24.08 10.10
C GLY A 372 26.30 25.38 9.82
N GLN A 373 25.14 25.28 9.18
CA GLN A 373 24.24 26.37 8.78
C GLN A 373 23.35 26.80 9.96
N ALA A 374 23.96 27.47 10.93
CA ALA A 374 23.29 27.75 12.19
C ALA A 374 22.27 28.89 12.12
N ALA A 375 22.39 29.82 11.18
CA ALA A 375 21.42 30.90 11.01
C ALA A 375 20.06 30.33 10.56
N GLU A 376 20.09 29.43 9.57
CA GLU A 376 18.93 28.74 9.03
C GLU A 376 18.32 27.78 10.07
N ALA A 377 19.15 27.09 10.86
CA ALA A 377 18.65 26.26 11.95
C ALA A 377 17.96 27.09 13.05
N LEU A 378 18.47 28.30 13.34
CA LEU A 378 17.97 29.19 14.38
C LEU A 378 16.51 29.62 14.11
N GLU A 379 16.20 30.02 12.88
CA GLU A 379 14.84 30.40 12.47
C GLU A 379 13.86 29.24 12.67
N LEU A 380 14.25 28.02 12.27
CA LEU A 380 13.43 26.83 12.41
C LEU A 380 13.22 26.45 13.88
N TRP A 381 14.25 26.60 14.72
CA TRP A 381 14.11 26.35 16.16
C TRP A 381 13.19 27.35 16.84
N HIS A 382 13.24 28.64 16.48
CA HIS A 382 12.30 29.63 17.00
C HIS A 382 10.86 29.27 16.64
N ALA A 383 10.60 28.96 15.36
CA ALA A 383 9.28 28.55 14.90
C ALA A 383 8.75 27.28 15.60
N LEU A 384 9.64 26.34 15.93
CA LEU A 384 9.30 25.13 16.70
C LEU A 384 9.05 25.44 18.18
N ALA A 385 9.90 26.26 18.80
CA ALA A 385 9.78 26.65 20.19
C ALA A 385 8.46 27.39 20.45
N GLU A 386 8.05 28.27 19.54
CA GLU A 386 6.75 28.95 19.54
C GLU A 386 5.58 27.98 19.64
N ARG A 387 5.68 26.84 18.97
CA ARG A 387 4.68 25.75 18.97
C ARG A 387 4.81 24.80 20.16
N GLY A 388 5.70 25.09 21.10
CA GLY A 388 5.91 24.28 22.30
C GLY A 388 6.83 23.09 22.11
N ASP A 389 7.71 23.09 21.09
CA ASP A 389 8.70 22.04 20.93
C ASP A 389 9.84 22.19 21.96
N VAL A 390 9.97 21.18 22.84
CA VAL A 390 10.96 21.15 23.92
C VAL A 390 12.38 21.07 23.36
N GLU A 391 12.62 20.23 22.35
CA GLU A 391 13.96 20.01 21.80
C GLU A 391 14.48 21.30 21.16
N ALA A 392 13.62 22.00 20.43
CA ALA A 392 13.95 23.31 19.86
C ALA A 392 14.29 24.35 20.94
N CYS A 393 13.54 24.41 22.04
CA CYS A 393 13.87 25.30 23.16
C CYS A 393 15.26 24.98 23.75
N VAL A 394 15.61 23.69 23.85
CA VAL A 394 16.91 23.25 24.33
C VAL A 394 18.03 23.61 23.36
N GLU A 395 17.81 23.50 22.06
CA GLU A 395 18.79 23.90 21.04
C GLU A 395 18.99 25.42 20.99
N LEU A 396 17.94 26.22 21.14
CA LEU A 396 18.04 27.68 21.31
C LEU A 396 18.86 28.04 22.54
N ALA A 397 18.59 27.40 23.69
CA ALA A 397 19.35 27.63 24.91
C ALA A 397 20.85 27.32 24.73
N LYS A 398 21.19 26.26 23.97
CA LYS A 398 22.59 25.94 23.62
C LYS A 398 23.20 26.98 22.69
N TYR A 399 22.47 27.41 21.67
CA TYR A 399 22.94 28.39 20.70
C TYR A 399 23.26 29.73 21.36
N TYR A 400 22.32 30.29 22.12
CA TYR A 400 22.51 31.58 22.77
C TYR A 400 23.63 31.54 23.80
N GLU A 401 23.77 30.44 24.54
CA GLU A 401 24.83 30.31 25.52
C GLU A 401 26.23 30.19 24.88
N HIS A 402 26.38 29.31 23.89
CA HIS A 402 27.71 28.91 23.41
C HIS A 402 28.17 29.71 22.19
N ARG A 403 27.25 30.24 21.39
CA ARG A 403 27.56 30.91 20.11
C ARG A 403 27.26 32.40 20.15
N ALA A 404 26.10 32.81 20.66
CA ALA A 404 25.75 34.23 20.75
C ALA A 404 26.32 34.92 22.01
N GLY A 405 26.58 34.16 23.08
CA GLY A 405 27.01 34.70 24.37
C GLY A 405 25.89 35.39 25.18
N ASP A 406 24.65 35.37 24.68
CA ASP A 406 23.49 35.93 25.37
C ASP A 406 22.96 34.94 26.41
N LEU A 407 23.41 35.10 27.64
CA LEU A 407 23.01 34.22 28.74
C LEU A 407 21.55 34.41 29.16
N VAL A 408 20.97 35.59 28.94
CA VAL A 408 19.59 35.90 29.33
C VAL A 408 18.63 35.17 28.41
N GLU A 409 18.83 35.27 27.09
CA GLU A 409 18.05 34.52 26.11
C GLU A 409 18.23 33.01 26.27
N ALA A 410 19.47 32.56 26.51
CA ALA A 410 19.74 31.14 26.78
C ALA A 410 18.93 30.62 27.97
N HIS A 411 18.86 31.40 29.06
CA HIS A 411 18.11 31.07 30.26
C HIS A 411 16.60 31.09 30.00
N CYS A 412 16.09 32.09 29.28
CA CYS A 412 14.67 32.20 28.90
C CYS A 412 14.18 30.94 28.16
N HIS A 413 14.94 30.49 27.15
CA HIS A 413 14.62 29.29 26.40
C HIS A 413 14.73 28.00 27.24
N ALA A 414 15.74 27.90 28.13
CA ALA A 414 15.86 26.77 29.04
C ALA A 414 14.67 26.68 30.02
N GLN A 415 14.23 27.81 30.57
CA GLN A 415 13.04 27.88 31.42
C GLN A 415 11.77 27.53 30.64
N ARG A 416 11.64 27.98 29.39
CA ARG A 416 10.52 27.59 28.51
C ARG A 416 10.48 26.07 28.32
N ALA A 417 11.62 25.45 28.02
CA ALA A 417 11.73 23.99 27.91
C ALA A 417 11.29 23.28 29.19
N LEU A 418 11.72 23.76 30.36
CA LEU A 418 11.34 23.22 31.66
C LEU A 418 9.83 23.29 31.90
N ARG A 419 9.20 24.44 31.60
CA ARG A 419 7.75 24.62 31.73
C ARG A 419 6.98 23.62 30.85
N LEU A 420 7.39 23.48 29.59
CA LEU A 420 6.77 22.53 28.65
C LEU A 420 6.92 21.08 29.12
N LEU A 421 8.10 20.69 29.59
CA LEU A 421 8.35 19.34 30.12
C LEU A 421 7.46 19.02 31.33
N ARG A 422 7.31 19.97 32.26
CA ARG A 422 6.48 19.77 33.46
C ARG A 422 4.98 19.65 33.16
N GLN A 423 4.53 20.12 32.00
CA GLN A 423 3.14 19.95 31.56
C GLN A 423 2.87 18.56 30.94
N LEU A 424 3.91 17.81 30.58
CA LEU A 424 3.75 16.46 30.05
C LEU A 424 3.32 15.49 31.15
N ARG A 425 2.37 14.60 30.83
CA ARG A 425 1.93 13.55 31.76
C ARG A 425 3.05 12.57 32.14
N TYR A 426 3.97 12.32 31.21
CA TYR A 426 5.13 11.44 31.40
C TYR A 426 6.37 12.10 30.79
N PRO A 427 7.04 13.03 31.52
CA PRO A 427 8.22 13.69 31.01
C PRO A 427 9.42 12.74 30.96
N ASP A 428 10.28 12.91 29.96
CA ASP A 428 11.59 12.26 29.95
C ASP A 428 12.42 12.81 31.12
N ARG A 429 12.64 11.97 32.14
CA ARG A 429 13.37 12.34 33.35
C ARG A 429 14.82 12.74 33.09
N ARG A 430 15.46 12.16 32.06
CA ARG A 430 16.84 12.50 31.72
C ARG A 430 16.91 13.88 31.10
N LEU A 431 15.99 14.18 30.18
CA LEU A 431 15.89 15.49 29.57
C LEU A 431 15.51 16.56 30.60
N LEU A 432 14.57 16.26 31.50
CA LEU A 432 14.18 17.15 32.60
C LEU A 432 15.39 17.53 33.47
N ALA A 433 16.12 16.53 33.97
CA ALA A 433 17.31 16.76 34.78
C ALA A 433 18.40 17.55 34.02
N ALA A 434 18.58 17.27 32.72
CA ALA A 434 19.54 18.00 31.88
C ALA A 434 19.14 19.48 31.68
N VAL A 435 17.84 19.78 31.57
CA VAL A 435 17.32 21.14 31.48
C VAL A 435 17.45 21.87 32.82
N GLU A 436 17.11 21.23 33.94
CA GLU A 436 17.26 21.80 35.29
C GLU A 436 18.73 22.15 35.59
N HIS A 437 19.65 21.22 35.35
CA HIS A 437 21.09 21.47 35.50
C HIS A 437 21.59 22.59 34.56
N ARG A 438 21.03 22.72 33.35
CA ARG A 438 21.38 23.82 32.44
C ARG A 438 20.92 25.18 33.01
N ILE A 439 19.74 25.26 33.59
CA ILE A 439 19.21 26.47 34.22
C ILE A 439 20.09 26.89 35.39
N GLU A 440 20.37 25.99 36.34
CA GLU A 440 21.24 26.29 37.49
C GLU A 440 22.62 26.83 37.07
N ARG A 441 23.21 26.21 36.04
CA ARG A 441 24.49 26.63 35.48
C ARG A 441 24.42 28.01 34.80
N LEU A 442 23.32 28.32 34.12
CA LEU A 442 23.12 29.63 33.49
C LEU A 442 22.89 30.73 34.53
N GLU A 443 22.08 30.48 35.55
CA GLU A 443 21.87 31.39 36.68
C GLU A 443 23.20 31.72 37.38
N GLY A 444 24.04 30.70 37.61
CA GLY A 444 25.38 30.89 38.16
C GLY A 444 26.31 31.74 37.28
N LYS A 445 26.21 31.63 35.95
CA LYS A 445 27.00 32.46 35.02
C LYS A 445 26.49 33.90 34.96
N ILE A 446 25.17 34.09 34.92
CA ILE A 446 24.52 35.41 34.91
C ILE A 446 24.88 36.17 36.19
N ALA A 447 24.80 35.52 37.36
CA ALA A 447 25.14 36.13 38.64
C ALA A 447 26.62 36.56 38.73
N ARG A 448 27.52 35.83 38.06
CA ARG A 448 28.94 36.20 37.97
C ARG A 448 29.17 37.37 37.02
N GLN A 449 28.50 37.43 35.88
CA GLN A 449 28.59 38.58 34.96
C GLN A 449 28.00 39.86 35.57
N ALA A 450 26.97 39.73 36.43
CA ALA A 450 26.35 40.85 37.13
C ALA A 450 27.19 41.40 38.30
N ARG A 451 28.29 40.75 38.67
CA ARG A 451 29.29 41.27 39.62
C ARG A 451 30.54 41.68 38.83
N PRO A 452 30.65 42.94 38.37
CA PRO A 452 31.89 43.39 37.76
C PRO A 452 33.00 43.32 38.82
N ASP A 453 34.19 42.88 38.43
CA ASP A 453 35.40 42.96 39.26
C ASP A 453 35.57 44.39 39.78
N GLY A 454 35.30 44.63 41.06
CA GLY A 454 35.49 45.96 41.68
C GLY A 454 34.48 46.42 42.73
N ALA A 455 33.80 45.53 43.45
CA ALA A 455 33.11 45.91 44.68
C ALA A 455 33.59 45.04 45.84
N LEU A 456 34.73 45.45 46.42
CA LEU A 456 35.10 45.15 47.80
C LEU A 456 34.42 46.17 48.73
#